data_AF-A0A0V9UKN8-F1
#
_entry.id   AF-A0A0V9UKN8-F1
#
_cell.length_a   1.000
_cell.length_b   1.000
_cell.length_c   1.000
_cell.angle_alpha   90.00
_cell.angle_beta   90.00
_cell.angle_gamma   90.00
#
_symmetry.space_group_name_H-M   'P 1'
#
loop_
_entity.id
_entity.type
_entity.pdbx_description
1 polymer ?
#
loop_
_entity_poly.entity_id
_entity_poly.type
_entity_poly.pdbx_seq_one_letter_code
_entity_poly.pdbx_strand_id
1 'polypeptide(L)'
;MTTGSLLDRYEEYRTRRFLKNEEITGGWMPNWRTRRRRRILAVAVMVLIALMFAASIASYFTMAAAIAWLPVTLVFLPTWTCLQIVSGRQSDAPRRALDEREIAERNSARSIGLSVAQGLLMFPIFALLWSASIATIDHQALAYSAGGFALASILFSGCLPAVLLAWTRPDDDPEDLL
;
A
#
# COMPACT_ATOMS: atom_id res chain seq x y z
N MET A 1 -6.99 3.89 -39.80
CA MET A 1 -6.07 4.41 -38.78
C MET A 1 -6.91 4.83 -37.59
N THR A 2 -7.17 3.92 -36.66
CA THR A 2 -7.98 4.21 -35.47
C THR A 2 -7.16 5.06 -34.51
N THR A 3 -7.63 6.27 -34.24
CA THR A 3 -7.10 7.18 -33.23
C THR A 3 -7.18 6.53 -31.85
N GLY A 4 -6.11 5.84 -31.45
CA GLY A 4 -5.94 5.36 -30.08
C GLY A 4 -6.06 6.55 -29.14
N SER A 5 -6.95 6.41 -28.16
CA SER A 5 -7.25 7.44 -27.17
C SER A 5 -5.98 7.81 -26.39
N LEU A 6 -5.92 8.98 -25.74
CA LEU A 6 -4.81 9.34 -24.84
C LEU A 6 -4.58 8.28 -23.75
N LEU A 7 -5.63 7.55 -23.37
CA LEU A 7 -5.57 6.43 -22.45
C LEU A 7 -4.75 5.27 -23.03
N ASP A 8 -4.92 4.93 -24.31
CA ASP A 8 -4.17 3.85 -24.96
C ASP A 8 -2.66 4.14 -25.00
N ARG A 9 -2.28 5.38 -25.32
CA ARG A 9 -0.86 5.80 -25.29
C ARG A 9 -0.27 5.76 -23.88
N TYR A 10 -1.05 6.16 -22.88
CA TYR A 10 -0.64 6.10 -21.49
C TYR A 10 -0.48 4.65 -21.00
N GLU A 11 -1.40 3.76 -21.37
CA GLU A 11 -1.32 2.33 -21.07
C GLU A 11 -0.10 1.67 -21.71
N GLU A 12 0.21 1.99 -22.97
CA GLU A 12 1.41 1.49 -23.65
C GLU A 12 2.71 1.96 -22.98
N TYR A 13 2.79 3.25 -22.60
CA TYR A 13 3.94 3.77 -21.86
C TYR A 13 4.13 3.06 -20.52
N ARG A 14 3.03 2.87 -19.78
CA ARG A 14 3.04 2.18 -18.47
C ARG A 14 3.46 0.71 -18.62
N THR A 15 2.99 0.05 -19.68
CA THR A 15 3.34 -1.35 -19.98
C THR A 15 4.84 -1.50 -20.25
N ARG A 16 5.42 -0.64 -21.10
CA ARG A 16 6.87 -0.66 -21.37
C ARG A 16 7.71 -0.41 -20.12
N ARG A 17 7.27 0.52 -19.26
CA ARG A 17 7.99 0.83 -18.01
C ARG A 17 7.88 -0.30 -16.97
N PHE A 18 6.73 -1.00 -16.94
CA PHE A 18 6.55 -2.17 -16.10
C PHE A 18 7.48 -3.31 -16.53
N LEU A 19 7.45 -3.66 -17.83
CA LEU A 19 8.32 -4.71 -18.40
C LEU A 19 9.81 -4.42 -18.17
N LYS A 20 10.26 -3.18 -18.38
CA LYS A 20 11.65 -2.79 -18.11
C LYS A 20 12.02 -2.90 -16.62
N ASN A 21 11.11 -2.57 -15.71
CA ASN A 21 11.33 -2.75 -14.28
C ASN A 21 11.32 -4.24 -13.90
N GLU A 22 10.49 -5.04 -14.55
CA GLU A 22 10.41 -6.49 -14.35
C GLU A 22 11.66 -7.20 -14.85
N GLU A 23 12.27 -6.77 -15.95
CA GLU A 23 13.59 -7.26 -16.39
C GLU A 23 14.69 -6.95 -15.36
N ILE A 24 14.67 -5.75 -14.76
CA ILE A 24 15.66 -5.33 -13.75
C ILE A 24 15.44 -6.03 -12.40
N THR A 25 14.18 -6.22 -11.99
CA THR A 25 13.83 -6.77 -10.67
C THR A 25 13.50 -8.26 -10.70
N GLY A 26 13.36 -8.87 -11.88
CA GLY A 26 13.03 -10.28 -12.06
C GLY A 26 14.13 -11.21 -11.56
N GLY A 27 15.40 -10.78 -11.65
CA GLY A 27 16.54 -11.45 -11.02
C GLY A 27 16.77 -11.09 -9.55
N TRP A 28 16.01 -10.14 -8.98
CA TRP A 28 16.19 -9.72 -7.59
C TRP A 28 15.44 -10.65 -6.65
N MET A 29 16.20 -11.32 -5.79
CA MET A 29 15.70 -12.17 -4.69
C MET A 29 14.79 -13.34 -5.11
N PRO A 30 15.17 -14.18 -6.11
CA PRO A 30 14.36 -15.33 -6.54
C PRO A 30 14.07 -16.30 -5.37
N ASN A 31 15.05 -16.54 -4.50
CA ASN A 31 14.91 -17.40 -3.31
C ASN A 31 13.94 -16.84 -2.23
N TRP A 32 13.44 -15.61 -2.37
CA TRP A 32 12.50 -14.99 -1.44
C TRP A 32 11.03 -15.06 -1.89
N ARG A 33 10.76 -15.55 -3.11
CA ARG A 33 9.40 -15.65 -3.68
C ARG A 33 8.50 -16.72 -3.03
N THR A 34 9.00 -17.44 -2.03
CA THR A 34 8.22 -18.42 -1.28
C THR A 34 7.08 -17.80 -0.46
N ARG A 35 5.99 -18.53 -0.29
CA ARG A 35 4.72 -18.09 0.33
C ARG A 35 4.95 -17.66 1.76
N ARG A 36 5.82 -18.41 2.46
CA ARG A 36 6.17 -18.14 3.85
C ARG A 36 6.87 -16.78 4.00
N ARG A 37 7.82 -16.45 3.12
CA ARG A 37 8.56 -15.17 3.17
C ARG A 37 7.70 -13.99 2.72
N ARG A 38 6.87 -14.17 1.68
CA ARG A 38 5.85 -13.19 1.26
C ARG A 38 4.89 -12.84 2.41
N ARG A 39 4.40 -13.84 3.14
CA ARG A 39 3.53 -13.63 4.31
C ARG A 39 4.24 -12.91 5.45
N ILE A 40 5.51 -13.23 5.73
CA ILE A 40 6.29 -12.52 6.76
C ILE A 40 6.41 -11.04 6.39
N LEU A 41 6.73 -10.73 5.13
CA LEU A 41 6.81 -9.34 4.65
C LEU A 41 5.45 -8.64 4.72
N ALA A 42 4.37 -9.33 4.34
CA ALA A 42 3.02 -8.80 4.44
C ALA A 42 2.63 -8.47 5.90
N VAL A 43 2.92 -9.39 6.84
CA VAL A 43 2.72 -9.14 8.28
C VAL A 43 3.59 -7.99 8.77
N ALA A 44 4.86 -7.91 8.36
CA ALA A 44 5.76 -6.83 8.74
C ALA A 44 5.23 -5.46 8.27
N VAL A 45 4.73 -5.36 7.03
CA VAL A 45 4.08 -4.16 6.50
C VAL A 45 2.86 -3.77 7.34
N MET A 46 2.00 -4.74 7.67
CA MET A 46 0.82 -4.52 8.51
C MET A 46 1.18 -4.04 9.92
N VAL A 47 2.21 -4.62 10.53
CA VAL A 47 2.71 -4.21 11.86
C VAL A 47 3.26 -2.80 11.81
N LEU A 48 4.06 -2.46 10.78
CA LEU A 48 4.61 -1.11 10.62
C LEU A 48 3.49 -0.06 10.44
N ILE A 49 2.48 -0.36 9.65
CA ILE A 49 1.31 0.52 9.50
C ILE A 49 0.56 0.67 10.84
N ALA A 50 0.37 -0.42 11.59
CA ALA A 50 -0.25 -0.35 12.91
C ALA A 50 0.56 0.53 13.89
N LEU A 51 1.90 0.47 13.82
CA LEU A 51 2.77 1.38 14.57
C LEU A 51 2.61 2.84 14.13
N MET A 52 2.41 3.12 12.83
CA MET A 52 2.14 4.47 12.34
C MET A 52 0.80 5.01 12.88
N PHE A 53 -0.24 4.18 12.93
CA PHE A 53 -1.51 4.53 13.57
C PHE A 53 -1.32 4.82 15.06
N ALA A 54 -0.64 3.94 15.79
CA ALA A 54 -0.37 4.10 17.21
C ALA A 54 0.44 5.38 17.49
N ALA A 55 1.48 5.66 16.71
CA ALA A 55 2.27 6.88 16.82
C ALA A 55 1.45 8.13 16.52
N SER A 56 0.56 8.08 15.52
CA SER A 56 -0.34 9.19 15.19
C SER A 56 -1.29 9.48 16.35
N ILE A 57 -1.95 8.46 16.90
CA ILE A 57 -2.84 8.62 18.06
C ILE A 57 -2.06 9.13 19.29
N ALA A 58 -0.89 8.56 19.57
CA ALA A 58 -0.03 8.95 20.69
C ALA A 58 0.47 10.39 20.57
N SER A 59 0.62 10.91 19.34
CA SER A 59 1.06 12.29 19.09
C SER A 59 0.10 13.35 19.64
N TYR A 60 -1.18 13.00 19.81
CA TYR A 60 -2.16 13.87 20.47
C TYR A 60 -1.81 14.13 21.94
N PHE A 61 -1.34 13.10 22.65
CA PHE A 61 -1.00 13.20 24.07
C PHE A 61 0.43 13.70 24.29
N THR A 62 1.34 13.34 23.38
CA THR A 62 2.76 13.68 23.48
C THR A 62 3.34 13.95 22.10
N MET A 63 3.69 15.21 21.81
CA MET A 63 4.23 15.60 20.51
C MET A 63 5.52 14.85 20.14
N ALA A 64 6.28 14.39 21.13
CA ALA A 64 7.46 13.54 20.93
C ALA A 64 7.13 12.22 20.21
N ALA A 65 5.91 11.67 20.37
CA ALA A 65 5.48 10.47 19.67
C ALA A 65 5.38 10.69 18.15
N ALA A 66 5.20 11.93 17.67
CA ALA A 66 5.25 12.24 16.24
C ALA A 66 6.63 11.95 15.64
N ILE A 67 7.71 12.06 16.43
CA ILE A 67 9.07 11.75 15.97
C ILE A 67 9.21 10.27 15.64
N ALA A 68 8.50 9.39 16.35
CA ALA A 68 8.50 7.94 16.08
C ALA A 68 7.93 7.59 14.70
N TRP A 69 7.15 8.48 14.09
CA TRP A 69 6.61 8.30 12.74
C TRP A 69 7.72 8.23 11.67
N LEU A 70 8.81 8.98 11.85
CA LEU A 70 9.95 9.01 10.92
C LEU A 70 10.70 7.67 10.82
N PRO A 71 11.22 7.07 11.90
CA PRO A 71 11.93 5.80 11.81
C PRO A 71 11.01 4.65 11.37
N VAL A 72 9.72 4.66 11.77
CA VAL A 72 8.76 3.65 11.30
C VAL A 72 8.57 3.75 9.79
N THR A 73 8.42 4.97 9.26
CA THR A 73 8.31 5.20 7.81
C THR A 73 9.58 4.78 7.08
N LEU A 74 10.75 5.06 7.65
CA LEU A 74 12.05 4.69 7.08
C LEU A 74 12.20 3.16 6.93
N VAL A 75 11.66 2.37 7.86
CA VAL A 75 11.64 0.90 7.79
C VAL A 75 10.50 0.39 6.90
N PHE A 76 9.36 1.08 6.89
CA PHE A 76 8.22 0.74 6.05
C PHE A 76 8.54 0.81 4.56
N LEU A 77 9.15 1.88 4.07
CA LEU A 77 9.46 2.07 2.65
C LEU A 77 10.25 0.90 2.03
N PRO A 78 11.38 0.43 2.59
CA PRO A 78 12.10 -0.71 2.04
C PRO A 78 11.31 -2.01 2.22
N THR A 79 10.63 -2.22 3.37
CA THR A 79 9.83 -3.45 3.61
C THR A 79 8.70 -3.59 2.59
N TRP A 80 7.99 -2.49 2.33
CA TRP A 80 6.95 -2.40 1.31
C TRP A 80 7.51 -2.63 -0.10
N THR A 81 8.65 -2.01 -0.40
CA THR A 81 9.32 -2.19 -1.70
C THR A 81 9.73 -3.65 -1.93
N CYS A 82 10.27 -4.32 -0.91
CA CYS A 82 10.59 -5.74 -0.95
C CYS A 82 9.33 -6.58 -1.17
N LEU A 83 8.24 -6.31 -0.44
CA LEU A 83 6.97 -7.02 -0.63
C LEU A 83 6.47 -6.89 -2.07
N GLN A 84 6.58 -5.69 -2.66
CA GLN A 84 6.18 -5.43 -4.03
C GLN A 84 7.04 -6.19 -5.05
N ILE A 85 8.37 -6.21 -4.87
CA ILE A 85 9.29 -6.95 -5.75
C ILE A 85 9.02 -8.45 -5.68
N VAL A 86 8.92 -9.00 -4.47
CA VAL A 86 8.72 -10.43 -4.24
C VAL A 86 7.32 -10.89 -4.70
N SER A 87 6.33 -9.99 -4.68
CA SER A 87 4.97 -10.26 -5.20
C SER A 87 4.83 -9.98 -6.71
N GLY A 88 5.93 -9.72 -7.42
CA GLY A 88 5.92 -9.45 -8.87
C GLY A 88 5.17 -8.17 -9.26
N ARG A 89 4.96 -7.24 -8.31
CA ARG A 89 4.21 -5.98 -8.49
C ARG A 89 2.87 -6.16 -9.19
N GLN A 90 2.22 -7.31 -9.04
CA GLN A 90 1.01 -7.62 -9.81
C GLN A 90 -0.18 -6.74 -9.46
N SER A 91 -0.20 -6.17 -8.25
CA SER A 91 -1.15 -5.10 -7.91
C SER A 91 -1.07 -3.91 -8.87
N ASP A 92 0.10 -3.70 -9.50
CA ASP A 92 0.40 -2.67 -10.49
C ASP A 92 0.59 -3.19 -11.92
N ALA A 93 0.47 -4.50 -12.16
CA ALA A 93 0.69 -5.09 -13.48
C ALA A 93 -0.32 -4.55 -14.52
N PRO A 94 0.11 -4.26 -15.76
CA PRO A 94 -0.76 -3.71 -16.81
C PRO A 94 -1.85 -4.71 -17.21
N ARG A 95 -3.07 -4.21 -17.50
CA ARG A 95 -4.21 -5.06 -17.91
C ARG A 95 -3.90 -6.03 -19.05
N ARG A 96 -3.00 -5.66 -19.97
CA ARG A 96 -2.63 -6.48 -21.13
C ARG A 96 -1.74 -7.69 -20.80
N ALA A 97 -1.26 -7.80 -19.56
CA ALA A 97 -0.41 -8.89 -19.08
C ALA A 97 -1.14 -9.86 -18.14
N LEU A 98 -2.43 -9.64 -17.88
CA LEU A 98 -3.24 -10.43 -16.94
C LEU A 98 -4.45 -11.02 -17.66
N ASP A 99 -4.83 -12.24 -17.29
CA ASP A 99 -6.08 -12.85 -17.73
C ASP A 99 -7.31 -12.15 -17.12
N GLU A 100 -8.50 -12.34 -17.71
CA GLU A 100 -9.75 -11.69 -17.25
C GLU A 100 -10.05 -11.97 -15.77
N ARG A 101 -9.77 -13.19 -15.29
CA ARG A 101 -9.93 -13.58 -13.88
C ARG A 101 -9.01 -12.76 -12.98
N GLU A 102 -7.74 -12.62 -13.33
CA GLU A 102 -6.77 -11.89 -12.52
C GLU A 102 -7.07 -10.37 -12.51
N ILE A 103 -7.60 -9.84 -13.61
CA ILE A 103 -8.11 -8.46 -13.68
C ILE A 103 -9.27 -8.27 -12.70
N ALA A 104 -10.22 -9.20 -12.64
CA ALA A 104 -11.36 -9.14 -11.74
C ALA A 104 -10.92 -9.22 -10.26
N GLU A 105 -10.01 -10.14 -9.92
CA GLU A 105 -9.45 -10.27 -8.58
C GLU A 105 -8.71 -9.00 -8.14
N ARG A 106 -7.88 -8.42 -9.00
CA ARG A 106 -7.20 -7.16 -8.72
C ARG A 106 -8.18 -6.00 -8.53
N ASN A 107 -9.21 -5.90 -9.37
CA ASN A 107 -10.20 -4.83 -9.25
C ASN A 107 -11.01 -4.96 -7.96
N SER A 108 -11.36 -6.20 -7.55
CA SER A 108 -11.99 -6.48 -6.26
C SER A 108 -11.07 -6.09 -5.09
N ALA A 109 -9.80 -6.47 -5.13
CA ALA A 109 -8.85 -6.08 -4.10
C ALA A 109 -8.67 -4.56 -4.00
N ARG A 110 -8.66 -3.84 -5.14
CA ARG A 110 -8.60 -2.38 -5.19
C ARG A 110 -9.87 -1.72 -4.68
N SER A 111 -11.06 -2.25 -4.98
CA SER A 111 -12.31 -1.69 -4.47
C SER A 111 -12.40 -1.86 -2.95
N ILE A 112 -11.97 -3.00 -2.40
CA ILE A 112 -11.84 -3.19 -0.94
C ILE A 112 -10.89 -2.13 -0.35
N GLY A 113 -9.72 -1.94 -0.97
CA GLY A 113 -8.78 -0.90 -0.56
C GLY A 113 -9.41 0.49 -0.53
N LEU A 114 -10.17 0.86 -1.56
CA LEU A 114 -10.87 2.14 -1.62
C LEU A 114 -11.95 2.28 -0.54
N SER A 115 -12.79 1.26 -0.33
CA SER A 115 -13.80 1.28 0.72
C SER A 115 -13.18 1.41 2.12
N VAL A 116 -12.06 0.72 2.36
CA VAL A 116 -11.29 0.84 3.60
C VAL A 116 -10.69 2.24 3.74
N ALA A 117 -10.15 2.83 2.67
CA ALA A 117 -9.65 4.20 2.68
C ALA A 117 -10.74 5.19 3.08
N GLN A 118 -11.92 5.07 2.46
CA GLN A 118 -13.07 5.93 2.72
C GLN A 118 -13.54 5.82 4.17
N GLY A 119 -13.65 4.60 4.70
CA GLY A 119 -14.05 4.38 6.10
C GLY A 119 -13.03 4.93 7.09
N LEU A 120 -11.74 4.64 6.90
CA LEU A 120 -10.69 5.06 7.81
C LEU A 120 -10.45 6.57 7.79
N LEU A 121 -10.48 7.20 6.61
CA LEU A 121 -10.30 8.66 6.51
C LEU A 121 -11.45 9.44 7.14
N MET A 122 -12.63 8.84 7.26
CA MET A 122 -13.77 9.50 7.89
C MET A 122 -13.49 9.83 9.37
N PHE A 123 -12.75 8.98 10.09
CA PHE A 123 -12.42 9.19 11.50
C PHE A 123 -11.64 10.50 11.78
N PRO A 124 -10.45 10.75 11.19
CA PRO A 124 -9.72 11.99 11.43
C PRO A 124 -10.47 13.21 10.88
N ILE A 125 -11.22 13.07 9.78
CA ILE A 125 -12.02 14.17 9.22
C ILE A 125 -13.13 14.58 10.20
N PHE A 126 -13.87 13.62 10.74
CA PHE A 126 -14.91 13.89 11.73
C PHE A 126 -14.33 14.42 13.04
N ALA A 127 -13.20 13.86 13.49
CA ALA A 127 -12.51 14.39 14.66
C ALA A 127 -12.20 15.88 14.50
N LEU A 128 -11.60 16.28 13.36
CA LEU A 128 -11.27 17.68 13.08
C LEU A 128 -12.50 18.58 12.90
N LEU A 129 -13.53 18.10 12.20
CA LEU A 129 -14.71 18.93 11.89
C LEU A 129 -15.57 19.22 13.12
N TRP A 130 -15.75 18.23 14.01
CA TRP A 130 -16.55 18.41 15.22
C TRP A 130 -15.76 19.00 16.39
N SER A 131 -14.44 18.79 16.47
CA SER A 131 -13.63 19.38 17.52
C SER A 131 -13.44 20.88 17.37
N ALA A 132 -13.57 21.41 16.15
CA ALA A 132 -13.24 22.80 15.81
C ALA A 132 -14.05 23.84 16.62
N SER A 133 -15.21 23.47 17.17
CA SER A 133 -16.04 24.35 18.00
C SER A 133 -15.78 24.21 19.50
N ILE A 134 -14.88 23.33 19.92
CA ILE A 134 -14.66 22.97 21.33
C ILE A 134 -13.36 23.60 21.83
N ALA A 135 -13.47 24.71 22.57
CA ALA A 135 -12.33 25.51 23.01
C ALA A 135 -11.33 24.79 23.94
N THR A 136 -11.74 23.71 24.60
CA THR A 136 -10.88 22.93 25.52
C THR A 136 -9.95 21.95 24.81
N ILE A 137 -10.11 21.75 23.51
CA ILE A 137 -9.28 20.82 22.73
C ILE A 137 -8.01 21.52 22.26
N ASP A 138 -6.88 20.82 22.35
CA ASP A 138 -5.66 21.24 21.67
C ASP A 138 -5.78 20.95 20.16
N HIS A 139 -6.10 21.99 19.41
CA HIS A 139 -6.32 21.91 17.97
C HIS A 139 -5.03 21.62 17.20
N GLN A 140 -3.87 22.05 17.73
CA GLN A 140 -2.59 21.78 17.09
C GLN A 140 -2.21 20.31 17.25
N ALA A 141 -2.27 19.77 18.47
CA ALA A 141 -2.02 18.36 18.72
C ALA A 141 -3.00 17.45 17.96
N LEU A 142 -4.27 17.85 17.88
CA LEU A 142 -5.28 17.13 17.12
C LEU A 142 -5.01 17.16 15.61
N ALA A 143 -4.61 18.30 15.05
CA ALA A 143 -4.26 18.41 13.63
C ALA A 143 -3.09 17.48 13.26
N TYR A 144 -2.06 17.41 14.10
CA TYR A 144 -0.93 16.48 13.90
C TYR A 144 -1.36 15.02 13.97
N SER A 145 -2.11 14.64 15.00
CA SER A 145 -2.62 13.27 15.18
C SER A 145 -3.52 12.85 14.03
N ALA A 146 -4.51 13.69 13.67
CA ALA A 146 -5.45 13.44 12.59
C ALA A 146 -4.75 13.38 11.22
N GLY A 147 -3.77 14.26 10.97
CA GLY A 147 -2.98 14.24 9.74
C GLY A 147 -2.13 12.97 9.61
N GLY A 148 -1.45 12.55 10.69
CA GLY A 148 -0.70 11.30 10.74
C GLY A 148 -1.59 10.07 10.52
N PHE A 149 -2.77 10.07 11.17
CA PHE A 149 -3.76 9.00 11.03
C PHE A 149 -4.31 8.92 9.60
N ALA A 150 -4.60 10.08 8.99
CA ALA A 150 -5.07 10.13 7.60
C ALA A 150 -4.00 9.59 6.64
N LEU A 151 -2.73 9.93 6.85
CA LEU A 151 -1.64 9.43 6.03
C LEU A 151 -1.45 7.91 6.20
N ALA A 152 -1.52 7.40 7.43
CA ALA A 152 -1.49 5.97 7.71
C ALA A 152 -2.66 5.22 7.03
N SER A 153 -3.86 5.83 7.01
CA SER A 153 -5.05 5.28 6.33
C SER A 153 -4.86 5.14 4.81
N ILE A 154 -4.24 6.15 4.17
CA ILE A 154 -3.93 6.10 2.73
C ILE A 154 -2.89 5.02 2.44
N LEU A 155 -1.82 4.95 3.25
CA LEU A 155 -0.80 3.91 3.10
C LEU A 155 -1.39 2.51 3.29
N PHE A 156 -2.23 2.33 4.32
CA PHE A 156 -2.90 1.07 4.62
C PHE A 156 -3.76 0.58 3.46
N SER A 157 -4.66 1.45 2.98
CA SER A 157 -5.55 1.13 1.86
C SER A 157 -4.79 0.88 0.55
N GLY A 158 -3.70 1.60 0.30
CA GLY A 158 -2.84 1.36 -0.87
C GLY A 158 -2.05 0.04 -0.78
N CYS A 159 -1.69 -0.40 0.43
CA CYS A 159 -0.97 -1.66 0.64
C CYS A 159 -1.90 -2.88 0.65
N LEU A 160 -3.17 -2.69 0.98
CA LEU A 160 -4.15 -3.75 1.19
C LEU A 160 -4.28 -4.73 0.01
N PRO A 161 -4.36 -4.29 -1.26
CA PRO A 161 -4.46 -5.21 -2.39
C PRO A 161 -3.23 -6.11 -2.51
N ALA A 162 -2.03 -5.58 -2.30
CA ALA A 162 -0.80 -6.36 -2.38
C ALA A 162 -0.67 -7.33 -1.20
N VAL A 163 -1.06 -6.93 0.01
CA VAL A 163 -1.09 -7.80 1.19
C VAL A 163 -2.06 -8.96 0.99
N LEU A 164 -3.27 -8.69 0.47
CA LEU A 164 -4.27 -9.72 0.16
C LEU A 164 -3.74 -10.71 -0.87
N LEU A 165 -3.20 -10.22 -1.99
CA LEU A 165 -2.64 -11.06 -3.05
C LEU A 165 -1.44 -11.89 -2.56
N ALA A 166 -0.57 -11.31 -1.73
CA ALA A 166 0.57 -12.02 -1.13
C ALA A 166 0.14 -13.17 -0.20
N TRP A 167 -1.07 -13.10 0.36
CA TRP A 167 -1.59 -14.12 1.28
C TRP A 167 -2.26 -15.30 0.56
N THR A 168 -2.96 -15.01 -0.53
CA THR A 168 -3.77 -15.96 -1.28
C THR A 168 -2.98 -16.73 -2.33
N ARG A 169 -1.96 -16.12 -2.96
CA ARG A 169 -1.23 -16.73 -4.07
C ARG A 169 -0.48 -18.02 -3.68
N PRO A 170 -0.52 -19.07 -4.52
CA PRO A 170 0.39 -20.21 -4.44
C PRO A 170 1.85 -19.81 -4.72
N ASP A 171 2.79 -20.70 -4.40
CA ASP A 171 4.18 -20.53 -4.84
C ASP A 171 4.32 -20.75 -6.34
N ASP A 172 5.25 -20.05 -6.97
CA ASP A 172 5.56 -20.22 -8.39
C ASP A 172 6.10 -21.64 -8.58
N ASP A 173 5.68 -22.34 -9.65
CA ASP A 173 6.09 -23.72 -9.90
C ASP A 173 7.60 -23.75 -10.19
N PRO A 174 8.37 -24.74 -9.70
CA PRO A 174 9.81 -24.77 -9.89
C PRO A 174 10.21 -24.90 -11.37
N GLU A 175 9.28 -25.28 -12.24
CA GLU A 175 9.44 -25.35 -13.70
C GLU A 175 9.42 -23.97 -14.37
N ASP A 176 8.80 -22.95 -13.75
CA ASP A 176 8.77 -21.56 -14.25
C ASP A 176 10.05 -20.76 -13.92
N LEU A 177 10.98 -21.35 -13.15
CA LEU A 177 12.24 -20.72 -12.70
C LEU A 177 13.49 -21.22 -13.47
N LEU A 178 13.33 -22.15 -14.41
CA LEU A 178 14.38 -22.70 -15.28
C LEU A 178 14.42 -22.00 -16.64
#